data_AF-A0A2T7FXJ4-F1
#
_entry.id   AF-A0A2T7FXJ4-F1
#
_cell.length_a   1.000
_cell.length_b   1.000
_cell.length_c   1.000
_cell.angle_alpha   90.00
_cell.angle_beta   90.00
_cell.angle_gamma   90.00
#
_symmetry.space_group_name_H-M   'P 1'
#
loop_
_entity.id
_entity.type
_entity.pdbx_description
1 polymer ?
#
loop_
_entity_poly.entity_id
_entity_poly.type
_entity_poly.pdbx_seq_one_letter_code
_entity_poly.pdbx_strand_id
1 'polypeptide(L)' 'MSADGEEVVATLEDDTGAYCVDIIKQADGRFTYVEYARNADDEDAWHPREDATAATYPSEFAAYTAAMRDVAWLGD' A
#
# COMPACT_ATOMS: atom_id res chain seq x y z
N MET A 1 23.30 -0.33 11.16
CA MET A 1 22.06 0.22 11.76
C MET A 1 21.32 0.85 10.62
N SER A 2 20.43 0.10 9.95
CA SER A 2 19.55 0.70 8.95
C SER A 2 18.66 1.67 9.71
N ALA A 3 18.84 2.96 9.43
CA ALA A 3 17.95 4.01 9.85
C ALA A 3 16.76 3.93 8.91
N ASP A 4 15.77 3.09 9.20
CA ASP A 4 14.60 2.98 8.33
C ASP A 4 13.41 2.56 9.19
N GLY A 5 12.63 3.57 9.58
CA GLY A 5 11.50 3.38 10.47
C GLY A 5 10.27 2.81 9.77
N GLU A 6 10.35 2.41 8.51
CA GLU A 6 9.27 1.80 7.76
C GLU A 6 9.82 0.65 6.92
N GLU A 7 9.16 -0.50 6.97
CA GLU A 7 9.54 -1.71 6.22
C GLU A 7 8.33 -2.20 5.43
N VAL A 8 8.47 -2.39 4.12
CA VAL A 8 7.43 -3.03 3.32
C VAL A 8 7.38 -4.50 3.69
N VAL A 9 6.27 -4.95 4.28
CA VAL A 9 6.07 -6.33 4.74
C VAL A 9 5.29 -7.17 3.74
N ALA A 10 4.48 -6.53 2.89
CA ALA A 10 3.74 -7.19 1.82
C ALA A 10 3.48 -6.18 0.68
N THR A 11 3.44 -6.68 -0.54
CA THR A 11 3.03 -5.93 -1.73
C THR A 11 1.93 -6.71 -2.42
N LEU A 12 0.84 -6.03 -2.78
CA LEU A 12 -0.32 -6.57 -3.47
C LEU A 12 -0.33 -5.97 -4.87
N GLU A 13 -0.34 -6.80 -5.88
CA GLU A 13 -0.32 -6.36 -7.28
C GLU A 13 -1.65 -6.74 -7.93
N ASP A 14 -2.19 -5.86 -8.77
CA ASP A 14 -3.32 -6.18 -9.61
C ASP A 14 -2.91 -7.12 -10.77
N ASP A 15 -3.82 -7.97 -11.25
CA ASP A 15 -3.58 -8.89 -12.37
C ASP A 15 -3.12 -8.19 -13.67
N THR A 16 -3.49 -6.91 -13.86
CA THR A 16 -3.07 -6.13 -15.03
C THR A 16 -1.70 -5.48 -14.86
N GLY A 17 -1.14 -5.45 -13.63
CA GLY A 17 0.09 -4.74 -13.31
C GLY A 17 -0.03 -3.22 -13.39
N ALA A 18 -1.26 -2.67 -13.45
CA ALA A 18 -1.51 -1.23 -13.47
C ALA A 18 -1.59 -0.62 -12.07
N TYR A 19 -1.79 -1.44 -11.04
CA TYR A 19 -1.92 -0.99 -9.66
C TYR A 19 -1.15 -1.89 -8.71
N CYS A 20 -0.64 -1.31 -7.63
CA CYS A 20 -0.11 -2.06 -6.51
C CYS A 20 -0.44 -1.37 -5.18
N VAL A 21 -0.47 -2.14 -4.10
CA VAL A 21 -0.61 -1.66 -2.73
C VAL A 21 0.51 -2.24 -1.89
N ASP A 22 1.32 -1.37 -1.30
CA ASP A 22 2.33 -1.77 -0.34
C ASP A 22 1.78 -1.69 1.09
N ILE A 23 1.94 -2.75 1.85
CA ILE A 23 1.71 -2.78 3.30
C ILE A 23 3.04 -2.50 3.99
N ILE A 24 3.07 -1.44 4.79
CA ILE A 24 4.29 -0.91 5.39
C ILE A 24 4.18 -1.00 6.91
N LYS A 25 5.16 -1.63 7.55
CA LYS A 25 5.31 -1.69 9.00
C LYS A 25 6.17 -0.54 9.48
N GLN A 26 5.60 0.30 10.33
CA GLN A 26 6.26 1.44 10.95
C GLN A 26 7.11 1.01 12.16
N ALA A 27 8.03 1.89 12.56
CA ALA A 27 8.97 1.70 13.67
C ALA A 27 8.27 1.48 15.00
N ASP A 28 7.12 2.14 15.18
CA ASP A 28 6.24 1.98 16.33
C ASP A 28 5.49 0.63 16.36
N GLY A 29 5.74 -0.25 15.38
CA GLY A 29 5.10 -1.57 15.24
C GLY A 29 3.68 -1.50 14.67
N ARG A 30 3.24 -0.33 14.22
CA ARG A 30 1.99 -0.13 13.49
C ARG A 30 2.18 -0.44 12.01
N PHE A 31 1.07 -0.58 11.30
CA PHE A 31 1.05 -0.90 9.88
C PHE A 31 0.25 0.15 9.12
N THR A 32 0.68 0.54 7.95
CA THR A 32 -0.09 1.37 7.02
C THR A 32 -0.11 0.70 5.66
N TYR A 33 -0.89 1.22 4.74
CA TYR A 33 -0.80 0.82 3.34
C TYR A 33 -0.71 2.06 2.44
N VAL A 34 -0.10 1.90 1.27
CA VAL A 34 -0.04 2.93 0.24
C VAL A 34 -0.42 2.30 -1.08
N GLU A 35 -1.43 2.85 -1.74
CA GLU A 35 -1.81 2.47 -3.10
C GLU A 35 -0.98 3.27 -4.10
N TYR A 36 -0.48 2.60 -5.12
CA TYR A 36 0.16 3.22 -6.26
C TYR A 36 -0.57 2.84 -7.55
N ALA A 37 -0.72 3.83 -8.42
CA ALA A 37 -1.19 3.63 -9.78
C ALA A 37 -0.04 3.86 -10.76
N ARG A 38 0.11 2.92 -11.69
CA ARG A 38 0.98 3.04 -12.85
C ARG A 38 0.31 3.94 -13.88
N ASN A 39 1.03 4.92 -14.39
CA ASN A 39 0.48 5.78 -15.44
C ASN A 39 0.38 5.00 -16.76
N ALA A 40 -0.78 5.03 -17.40
CA ALA A 40 -1.02 4.34 -18.67
C ALA A 40 -0.16 4.89 -19.84
N ASP A 41 0.24 6.16 -19.77
CA ASP A 41 1.12 6.79 -20.75
C ASP A 41 2.61 6.68 -20.40
N ASP A 42 2.93 6.39 -19.14
CA ASP A 42 4.32 6.30 -18.64
C ASP A 42 4.42 5.16 -17.61
N GLU A 43 4.69 3.98 -18.13
CA GLU A 43 4.79 2.73 -17.38
C GLU A 43 5.91 2.73 -16.32
N ASP A 44 6.85 3.66 -16.37
CA ASP A 44 7.89 3.82 -15.35
C ASP A 44 7.48 4.80 -14.23
N ALA A 45 6.37 5.54 -14.41
CA ALA A 45 5.85 6.49 -13.45
C ALA A 45 4.77 5.87 -12.56
N TRP A 46 5.16 5.53 -11.33
CA TRP A 46 4.25 5.17 -10.25
C TRP A 46 3.84 6.42 -9.47
N HIS A 47 2.53 6.61 -9.29
CA HIS A 47 1.97 7.73 -8.54
C HIS A 47 1.23 7.21 -7.30
N PRO A 48 1.59 7.68 -6.08
CA PRO A 48 0.83 7.33 -4.89
C PRO A 48 -0.58 7.91 -5.00
N ARG A 49 -1.58 7.07 -4.77
CA ARG A 49 -2.98 7.49 -4.63
C ARG A 49 -3.21 7.81 -3.16
N GLU A 50 -3.11 9.08 -2.82
CA GLU A 50 -3.20 9.58 -1.44
C GLU A 50 -4.63 9.58 -0.86
N ASP A 51 -5.60 8.89 -1.49
CA ASP A 51 -7.01 8.95 -1.12
C ASP A 51 -7.31 8.23 0.21
N ALA A 52 -6.44 7.32 0.65
CA ALA A 52 -6.50 6.73 1.97
C ALA A 52 -5.71 7.59 2.97
N THR A 53 -6.41 8.48 3.68
CA THR A 53 -5.87 9.16 4.87
C THR A 53 -4.97 8.21 5.66
N ALA A 54 -3.70 8.60 5.88
CA ALA A 54 -2.62 7.80 6.49
C ALA A 54 -3.03 7.13 7.82
N ALA A 55 -3.81 6.06 7.73
CA ALA A 55 -4.42 5.37 8.84
C ALA A 55 -3.46 4.26 9.24
N THR A 56 -2.99 4.34 10.48
CA THR A 56 -2.09 3.33 11.04
C THR A 56 -2.91 2.28 11.77
N TYR A 57 -2.73 1.03 11.39
CA TYR A 57 -3.40 -0.16 11.90
C TYR A 57 -2.51 -0.91 12.91
N PRO A 58 -3.13 -1.65 13.85
CA PRO A 58 -2.40 -2.38 14.88
C PRO A 58 -1.78 -3.70 14.40
N SER A 59 -2.15 -4.17 13.20
CA SER A 59 -1.61 -5.41 12.62
C SER A 59 -1.61 -5.35 11.09
N GLU A 60 -0.75 -6.16 10.48
CA GLU A 60 -0.67 -6.37 9.03
C GLU A 60 -2.04 -6.77 8.45
N PHE A 61 -2.73 -7.72 9.08
CA PHE A 61 -4.06 -8.16 8.65
C PHE A 61 -5.10 -7.03 8.69
N ALA A 62 -5.02 -6.12 9.67
CA ALA A 62 -5.92 -4.97 9.75
C ALA A 62 -5.63 -3.96 8.63
N ALA A 63 -4.35 -3.70 8.32
CA ALA A 63 -3.96 -2.87 7.19
C ALA A 63 -4.40 -3.48 5.86
N TYR A 64 -4.19 -4.79 5.68
CA TYR A 64 -4.64 -5.55 4.51
C TYR A 64 -6.16 -5.50 4.32
N THR A 65 -6.91 -5.74 5.40
CA THR A 65 -8.39 -5.68 5.35
C THR A 65 -8.90 -4.28 5.04
N ALA A 66 -8.23 -3.24 5.56
CA ALA A 66 -8.58 -1.88 5.22
C ALA A 66 -8.26 -1.55 3.76
N ALA A 67 -7.07 -1.96 3.27
CA ALA A 67 -6.71 -1.83 1.88
C ALA A 67 -7.76 -2.50 0.97
N MET A 68 -8.16 -3.75 1.22
CA MET A 68 -9.21 -4.42 0.43
C MET A 68 -10.57 -3.70 0.45
N ARG A 69 -10.85 -2.88 1.47
CA ARG A 69 -12.13 -2.15 1.60
C ARG A 69 -12.08 -0.77 0.97
N ASP A 70 -10.93 -0.10 1.05
CA ASP A 70 -10.75 1.27 0.60
C ASP A 70 -10.26 1.32 -0.85
N VAL A 71 -9.45 0.33 -1.27
CA VAL A 71 -8.90 0.19 -2.62
C VAL A 71 -9.89 -0.59 -3.47
N ALA A 72 -10.59 0.13 -4.35
CA ALA A 72 -11.72 -0.41 -5.11
C ALA A 72 -11.39 -1.62 -5.99
N TRP A 73 -10.18 -1.67 -6.57
CA TRP A 73 -9.76 -2.78 -7.44
C TRP A 73 -9.29 -4.01 -6.68
N LEU A 74 -8.92 -3.87 -5.40
CA LEU A 74 -8.36 -4.97 -4.60
C LEU A 74 -9.47 -5.86 -3.99
N GLY A 75 -10.70 -5.36 -3.93
CA GLY A 75 -11.85 -6.04 -3.34
C GLY A 75 -12.78 -6.74 -4.34
N ASP A 76 -12.50 -6.68 -5.64
CA ASP A 76 -13.33 -7.29 -6.72
C ASP A 76 -12.93 -8.75 -7.02
#